data_AF-K0IEV3-F1
#
_entry.id   AF-K0IEV3-F1
#
_cell.length_a   1.000
_cell.length_b   1.000
_cell.length_c   1.000
_cell.angle_alpha   90.00
_cell.angle_beta   90.00
_cell.angle_gamma   90.00
#
_symmetry.space_group_name_H-M   'P 1'
#
loop_
_entity.id
_entity.type
_entity.pdbx_description
1 polymer ?
#
loop_
_entity_poly.entity_id
_entity_poly.type
_entity_poly.pdbx_seq_one_letter_code
_entity_poly.pdbx_strand_id
1 'polypeptide(L)'
;MMAERLHSENVTNQEWLQHSGRCKRLAAFALEKGTAGFTRRDIVREGISKNENAAKVMLKRAVDAKIIKVNEEDHSRRRRYYHASVIADVMADFYTQNVTERPTGPARRAMQALELATYDWIESNILQMLPGSPQYIHNMHFRLKLSDKWLASGLYSSLSGEPAKGNRAKRFEKYLSGHFVEGQNRPAAGHLVEFLIYPNGTVVINTSTSRAPHRIETPEDLDALNQWLGRIEQALADVLSCRHSDMVPPVREWILTRCDLNIDIEVPHELQLYGPNLQWKYYGHLFRLYVKSMGDRTVARPEISPSPKEPVTESLAKVFTLAGHEKRLTLHDDQIMEMKGQILSLQKQVAELERRAQT
;
A
#
# COMPACT_ATOMS: atom_id res chain seq x y z
N MET A 1 18.41 -0.71 -55.19
CA MET A 1 17.55 -0.99 -54.00
C MET A 1 18.26 -0.86 -52.64
N MET A 2 19.50 -0.37 -52.54
CA MET A 2 20.18 -0.12 -51.24
C MET A 2 20.22 1.36 -50.81
N ALA A 3 19.87 2.31 -51.69
CA ALA A 3 19.99 3.74 -51.41
C ALA A 3 18.82 4.33 -50.58
N GLU A 4 17.66 3.65 -50.48
CA GLU A 4 16.51 4.14 -49.70
C GLU A 4 16.59 3.80 -48.20
N ARG A 5 17.59 3.02 -47.76
CA ARG A 5 17.73 2.64 -46.33
C ARG A 5 18.52 3.63 -45.47
N LEU A 6 19.16 4.64 -46.05
CA LEU A 6 20.01 5.59 -45.30
C LEU A 6 19.35 6.96 -45.05
N HIS A 7 18.14 7.21 -45.57
CA HIS A 7 17.43 8.49 -45.36
C HIS A 7 16.57 8.54 -44.08
N SER A 8 16.49 7.46 -43.28
CA SER A 8 15.67 7.45 -42.07
C SER A 8 16.39 7.87 -40.77
N GLU A 9 17.67 8.26 -40.83
CA GLU A 9 18.46 8.49 -39.60
C GLU A 9 18.71 9.96 -39.24
N ASN A 10 18.48 10.91 -40.15
CA ASN A 10 18.68 12.34 -39.90
C ASN A 10 17.41 13.02 -39.37
N VAL A 11 17.01 12.66 -38.14
CA VAL A 11 16.10 13.50 -37.35
C VAL A 11 16.97 14.53 -36.64
N THR A 12 16.73 15.82 -36.89
CA THR A 12 17.48 16.90 -36.23
C THR A 12 17.24 16.87 -34.72
N ASN A 13 18.20 17.34 -33.92
CA ASN A 13 18.06 17.40 -32.45
C ASN A 13 16.79 18.18 -32.01
N GLN A 14 16.39 19.18 -32.80
CA GLN A 14 15.21 19.99 -32.54
C GLN A 14 13.90 19.23 -32.82
N GLU A 15 13.82 18.48 -33.92
CA GLU A 15 12.70 17.57 -34.19
C GLU A 15 12.61 16.49 -33.12
N TRP A 16 13.75 15.92 -32.69
CA TRP A 16 13.77 14.91 -31.63
C TRP A 16 13.21 15.44 -30.31
N LEU A 17 13.57 16.66 -29.90
CA LEU A 17 13.01 17.31 -28.69
C LEU A 17 11.49 17.52 -28.80
N GLN A 18 10.99 17.90 -29.97
CA GLN A 18 9.54 18.03 -30.19
C GLN A 18 8.83 16.68 -30.14
N HIS A 19 9.42 15.66 -30.76
CA HIS A 19 8.87 14.31 -30.78
C HIS A 19 8.91 13.64 -29.40
N SER A 20 9.98 13.82 -28.64
CA SER A 20 10.09 13.28 -27.28
C SER A 20 9.07 13.91 -26.33
N GLY A 21 8.83 15.22 -26.45
CA GLY A 21 7.74 15.91 -25.73
C GLY A 21 6.34 15.41 -26.11
N ARG A 22 6.13 15.02 -27.38
CA ARG A 22 4.86 14.42 -27.84
C ARG A 22 4.68 12.99 -27.33
N CYS A 23 5.72 12.16 -27.33
CA CYS A 23 5.69 10.83 -26.70
C CYS A 23 5.39 10.93 -25.19
N LYS A 24 5.97 11.93 -24.52
CA LYS A 24 5.70 12.23 -23.11
C LYS A 24 4.22 12.52 -22.85
N ARG A 25 3.63 13.41 -23.67
CA ARG A 25 2.20 13.75 -23.59
C ARG A 25 1.29 12.58 -23.91
N LEU A 26 1.65 11.76 -24.90
CA LEU A 26 0.87 10.58 -25.26
C LEU A 26 0.84 9.56 -24.12
N ALA A 27 1.98 9.38 -23.46
CA ALA A 27 2.11 8.50 -22.32
C ALA A 27 1.31 9.02 -21.10
N ALA A 28 1.32 10.32 -20.85
CA ALA A 28 0.50 10.95 -19.81
C ALA A 28 -1.00 10.85 -20.11
N PHE A 29 -1.40 11.08 -21.36
CA PHE A 29 -2.79 10.94 -21.80
C PHE A 29 -3.30 9.50 -21.69
N ALA A 30 -2.47 8.52 -22.05
CA ALA A 30 -2.80 7.10 -21.89
C ALA A 30 -3.08 6.74 -20.42
N LEU A 31 -2.30 7.33 -19.49
CA LEU A 31 -2.51 7.19 -18.05
C LEU A 31 -3.83 7.84 -17.60
N GLU A 32 -4.09 9.09 -17.97
CA GLU A 32 -5.31 9.81 -17.60
C GLU A 32 -6.58 9.08 -18.06
N LYS A 33 -6.50 8.35 -19.17
CA LYS A 33 -7.60 7.56 -19.72
C LYS A 33 -7.71 6.16 -19.11
N GLY A 34 -6.86 5.80 -18.14
CA GLY A 34 -6.84 4.46 -17.53
C GLY A 34 -6.50 3.36 -18.54
N THR A 35 -5.81 3.71 -19.63
CA THR A 35 -5.41 2.72 -20.63
C THR A 35 -4.10 2.09 -20.21
N ALA A 36 -3.95 0.79 -20.46
CA ALA A 36 -2.76 0.03 -20.11
C ALA A 36 -1.60 0.31 -21.08
N GLY A 37 -1.24 1.58 -21.28
CA GLY A 37 -0.15 2.06 -22.13
C GLY A 37 -0.55 2.40 -23.57
N PHE A 38 0.43 2.87 -24.35
CA PHE A 38 0.25 3.17 -25.78
C PHE A 38 1.15 2.30 -26.66
N THR A 39 0.77 2.11 -27.91
CA THR A 39 1.45 1.26 -28.89
C THR A 39 2.08 2.08 -30.02
N ARG A 40 2.85 1.41 -30.89
CA ARG A 40 3.38 2.03 -32.13
C ARG A 40 2.27 2.60 -33.02
N ARG A 41 1.11 1.95 -33.05
CA ARG A 41 -0.03 2.40 -33.85
C ARG A 41 -0.63 3.68 -33.33
N ASP A 42 -0.63 3.87 -32.00
CA ASP A 42 -1.12 5.11 -31.41
C ASP A 42 -0.21 6.27 -31.82
N ILE A 43 1.12 6.10 -31.86
CA ILE A 43 2.04 7.14 -32.38
C ILE A 43 1.71 7.53 -33.84
N VAL A 44 1.42 6.55 -34.69
CA VAL A 44 1.09 6.81 -36.11
C VAL A 44 -0.29 7.46 -36.23
N ARG A 45 -1.29 6.95 -35.49
CA ARG A 45 -2.66 7.49 -35.50
C ARG A 45 -2.70 8.95 -35.07
N GLU A 46 -1.90 9.32 -34.08
CA GLU A 46 -1.82 10.69 -33.54
C GLU A 46 -0.92 11.60 -34.39
N GLY A 47 -0.45 11.13 -35.55
CA GLY A 47 0.37 11.91 -36.48
C GLY A 47 1.75 12.28 -35.93
N ILE A 48 2.21 11.62 -34.85
CA ILE A 48 3.55 11.85 -34.27
C ILE A 48 4.63 11.24 -35.16
N SER A 49 4.30 10.15 -35.86
CA SER A 49 5.18 9.51 -36.83
C SER A 49 4.46 9.20 -38.14
N LYS A 50 5.19 9.27 -39.25
CA LYS A 50 4.66 9.05 -40.60
C LYS A 50 4.27 7.58 -40.85
N ASN A 51 4.92 6.62 -40.19
CA ASN A 51 4.67 5.19 -40.35
C ASN A 51 5.21 4.37 -39.15
N GLU A 52 4.86 3.08 -39.09
CA GLU A 52 5.24 2.22 -37.95
C GLU A 52 6.77 2.02 -37.81
N ASN A 53 7.54 2.08 -38.90
CA ASN A 53 9.00 1.95 -38.84
C ASN A 53 9.65 3.17 -38.21
N ALA A 54 9.22 4.37 -38.63
CA ALA A 54 9.67 5.61 -38.02
C ALA A 54 9.23 5.70 -36.55
N ALA A 55 8.03 5.23 -36.22
CA ALA A 55 7.56 5.13 -34.83
C ALA A 55 8.46 4.19 -34.00
N LYS A 56 8.87 3.04 -34.56
CA LYS A 56 9.76 2.08 -33.89
C LYS A 56 11.13 2.69 -33.55
N VAL A 57 11.74 3.42 -34.49
CA VAL A 57 13.04 4.09 -34.25
C VAL A 57 12.91 5.17 -33.18
N MET A 58 11.84 5.97 -33.24
CA MET A 58 11.55 7.02 -32.26
C MET A 58 11.35 6.44 -30.85
N LEU A 59 10.55 5.38 -30.73
CA LEU A 59 10.32 4.67 -29.48
C LEU A 59 11.62 4.10 -28.91
N LYS A 60 12.47 3.50 -29.75
CA LYS A 60 13.79 3.00 -29.32
C LYS A 60 14.61 4.14 -28.72
N ARG A 61 14.75 5.28 -29.42
CA ARG A 61 15.48 6.45 -28.90
C ARG A 61 14.87 6.99 -27.60
N ALA A 62 13.54 7.01 -27.48
CA ALA A 62 12.85 7.48 -26.27
C ALA A 62 13.02 6.53 -25.07
N VAL A 63 13.13 5.22 -25.32
CA VAL A 63 13.51 4.21 -24.31
C VAL A 63 14.97 4.38 -23.91
N ASP A 64 15.89 4.51 -24.88
CA ASP A 64 17.32 4.72 -24.63
C ASP A 64 17.56 6.01 -23.81
N ALA A 65 16.76 7.05 -24.06
CA ALA A 65 16.78 8.31 -23.31
C ALA A 65 16.00 8.27 -21.98
N LYS A 66 15.48 7.11 -21.56
CA LYS A 66 14.71 6.89 -20.31
C LYS A 66 13.47 7.79 -20.16
N ILE A 67 12.88 8.26 -21.26
CA ILE A 67 11.66 9.10 -21.25
C ILE A 67 10.41 8.22 -21.09
N ILE A 68 10.45 7.04 -21.72
CA ILE A 68 9.43 6.01 -21.65
C ILE A 68 10.11 4.67 -21.36
N LYS A 69 9.40 3.68 -20.84
CA LYS A 69 9.88 2.28 -20.89
C LYS A 69 8.88 1.39 -21.61
N VAL A 70 9.36 0.23 -22.02
CA VAL A 70 8.57 -0.86 -22.60
C VAL A 70 8.32 -1.89 -21.52
N ASN A 71 7.14 -2.52 -21.52
CA ASN A 71 6.95 -3.74 -20.72
C ASN A 71 7.64 -4.89 -21.46
N GLU A 72 8.69 -5.45 -20.87
CA GLU A 72 9.49 -6.52 -21.48
C GLU A 72 8.80 -7.89 -21.41
N GLU A 73 7.86 -8.07 -20.47
CA GLU A 73 7.03 -9.27 -20.31
C GLU A 73 5.86 -9.32 -21.31
N ASP A 74 5.54 -8.19 -21.94
CA ASP A 74 4.55 -8.13 -23.02
C ASP A 74 5.13 -8.74 -24.30
N HIS A 75 5.04 -10.07 -24.40
CA HIS A 75 5.38 -10.84 -25.60
C HIS A 75 4.34 -10.70 -26.71
N SER A 76 3.30 -9.87 -26.53
CA SER A 76 2.32 -9.68 -27.58
C SER A 76 2.95 -9.04 -28.82
N ARG A 77 2.32 -9.27 -29.98
CA ARG A 77 2.67 -8.56 -31.22
C ARG A 77 2.53 -7.04 -31.11
N ARG A 78 1.91 -6.52 -30.02
CA ARG A 78 1.64 -5.11 -29.79
C ARG A 78 2.28 -4.62 -28.49
N ARG A 79 3.61 -4.65 -28.44
CA ARG A 79 4.39 -4.08 -27.32
C ARG A 79 3.85 -2.70 -26.92
N ARG A 80 3.57 -2.55 -25.63
CA ARG A 80 3.09 -1.31 -25.03
C ARG A 80 4.21 -0.53 -24.36
N TYR A 81 4.06 0.78 -24.39
CA TYR A 81 5.00 1.76 -23.86
C TYR A 81 4.30 2.63 -22.83
N TYR A 82 5.07 3.06 -21.83
CA TYR A 82 4.58 3.79 -20.66
C TYR A 82 5.52 4.94 -20.34
N HIS A 83 4.99 5.99 -19.71
CA HIS A 83 5.84 7.07 -19.23
C HIS A 83 6.76 6.56 -18.13
N ALA A 84 8.04 6.94 -18.14
CA ALA A 84 9.01 6.38 -17.19
C ALA A 84 8.66 6.63 -15.71
N SER A 85 7.98 7.75 -15.42
CA SER A 85 7.54 8.10 -14.04
C SER A 85 6.25 7.41 -13.59
N VAL A 86 5.57 6.65 -14.46
CA VAL A 86 4.21 6.14 -14.23
C VAL A 86 4.16 4.61 -14.28
N ILE A 87 5.28 3.97 -14.60
CA ILE A 87 5.36 2.50 -14.64
C ILE A 87 4.99 1.90 -13.30
N ALA A 88 5.30 2.57 -12.18
CA ALA A 88 4.86 2.12 -10.86
C ALA A 88 3.34 2.06 -10.73
N ASP A 89 2.62 3.08 -11.20
CA ASP A 89 1.15 3.15 -11.13
C ASP A 89 0.49 2.15 -12.10
N VAL A 90 1.04 1.99 -13.31
CA VAL A 90 0.47 1.07 -14.31
C VAL A 90 0.83 -0.39 -14.01
N MET A 91 2.03 -0.66 -13.51
CA MET A 91 2.41 -2.00 -13.06
C MET A 91 1.65 -2.39 -11.78
N ALA A 92 1.35 -1.43 -10.89
CA ALA A 92 0.47 -1.69 -9.75
C ALA A 92 -0.88 -2.26 -10.21
N ASP A 93 -1.49 -1.72 -11.28
CA ASP A 93 -2.72 -2.27 -11.85
C ASP A 93 -2.55 -3.68 -12.46
N PHE A 94 -1.40 -4.00 -13.04
CA PHE A 94 -1.13 -5.36 -13.55
C PHE A 94 -0.85 -6.38 -12.43
N TYR A 95 -0.24 -5.94 -11.33
CA TYR A 95 0.02 -6.75 -10.13
C TYR A 95 -1.09 -6.63 -9.07
N THR A 96 -2.24 -6.00 -9.38
CA THR A 96 -3.40 -5.91 -8.46
C THR A 96 -4.02 -7.26 -8.11
N GLN A 97 -3.64 -8.35 -8.78
CA GLN A 97 -3.82 -9.66 -8.19
C GLN A 97 -2.86 -9.77 -7.02
N ASN A 98 -3.36 -9.42 -5.83
CA ASN A 98 -2.84 -9.94 -4.56
C ASN A 98 -2.74 -11.45 -4.74
N VAL A 99 -1.59 -11.96 -5.20
CA VAL A 99 -1.37 -13.39 -5.24
C VAL A 99 -1.24 -13.74 -3.77
N THR A 100 -2.35 -14.22 -3.21
CA THR A 100 -2.27 -15.04 -2.02
C THR A 100 -1.51 -16.26 -2.50
N GLU A 101 -0.19 -16.24 -2.42
CA GLU A 101 0.61 -17.41 -2.73
C GLU A 101 0.26 -18.45 -1.68
N ARG A 102 -0.75 -19.27 -1.99
CA ARG A 102 -0.81 -20.61 -1.46
C ARG A 102 0.33 -21.37 -2.14
N PRO A 103 1.25 -21.99 -1.38
CA PRO A 103 2.35 -22.76 -1.96
C PRO A 103 1.80 -24.08 -2.51
N THR A 104 1.06 -24.03 -3.62
CA THR A 104 0.55 -25.21 -4.31
C THR A 104 0.48 -24.94 -5.82
N GLY A 105 1.61 -24.97 -6.51
CA GLY A 105 1.68 -24.96 -7.98
C GLY A 105 3.09 -25.15 -8.54
N PRO A 106 3.26 -25.72 -9.75
CA PRO A 106 4.53 -26.30 -10.22
C PRO A 106 5.44 -25.34 -11.02
N ALA A 107 5.40 -24.03 -10.77
CA ALA A 107 6.27 -23.04 -11.46
C ALA A 107 7.66 -22.87 -10.79
N ARG A 108 8.23 -23.95 -10.24
CA ARG A 108 9.20 -23.87 -9.12
C ARG A 108 10.62 -23.37 -9.43
N ARG A 109 11.22 -23.57 -10.61
CA ARG A 109 12.68 -23.36 -10.75
C ARG A 109 13.12 -21.89 -10.89
N ALA A 110 12.43 -21.09 -11.69
CA ALA A 110 12.76 -19.66 -11.84
C ALA A 110 12.27 -18.83 -10.64
N MET A 111 11.12 -19.21 -10.06
CA MET A 111 10.62 -18.61 -8.82
C MET A 111 11.57 -18.88 -7.64
N GLN A 112 12.14 -20.08 -7.50
CA GLN A 112 13.01 -20.40 -6.35
C GLN A 112 14.31 -19.58 -6.31
N ALA A 113 14.95 -19.34 -7.45
CA ALA A 113 16.17 -18.51 -7.51
C ALA A 113 15.84 -17.04 -7.22
N LEU A 114 14.71 -16.55 -7.72
CA LEU A 114 14.21 -15.20 -7.45
C LEU A 114 13.78 -15.05 -5.99
N GLU A 115 13.13 -16.05 -5.41
CA GLU A 115 12.75 -16.12 -3.99
C GLU A 115 13.99 -16.04 -3.10
N LEU A 116 15.01 -16.87 -3.34
CA LEU A 116 16.25 -16.85 -2.57
C LEU A 116 16.97 -15.51 -2.66
N ALA A 117 17.13 -14.96 -3.86
CA ALA A 117 17.72 -13.63 -4.05
C ALA A 117 16.89 -12.52 -3.37
N THR A 118 15.56 -12.65 -3.36
CA THR A 118 14.65 -11.73 -2.67
C THR A 118 14.84 -11.83 -1.16
N TYR A 119 15.00 -13.02 -0.59
CA TYR A 119 15.26 -13.21 0.83
C TYR A 119 16.60 -12.62 1.26
N ASP A 120 17.68 -12.93 0.54
CA ASP A 120 19.01 -12.38 0.83
C ASP A 120 19.00 -10.85 0.75
N TRP A 121 18.25 -10.31 -0.21
CA TRP A 121 18.06 -8.87 -0.35
C TRP A 121 17.26 -8.26 0.81
N ILE A 122 16.14 -8.88 1.22
CA ILE A 122 15.35 -8.44 2.38
C ILE A 122 16.20 -8.46 3.65
N GLU A 123 16.95 -9.54 3.89
CA GLU A 123 17.81 -9.68 5.07
C GLU A 123 18.92 -8.63 5.08
N SER A 124 19.58 -8.42 3.94
CA SER A 124 20.72 -7.50 3.83
C SER A 124 20.32 -6.03 3.81
N ASN A 125 19.13 -5.68 3.31
CA ASN A 125 18.73 -4.29 3.10
C ASN A 125 17.63 -3.85 4.05
N ILE A 126 16.59 -4.67 4.26
CA ILE A 126 15.41 -4.25 5.02
C ILE A 126 15.60 -4.57 6.51
N LEU A 127 15.97 -5.80 6.86
CA LEU A 127 16.02 -6.23 8.26
C LEU A 127 17.06 -5.43 9.07
N GLN A 128 18.18 -5.08 8.46
CA GLN A 128 19.22 -4.27 9.11
C GLN A 128 18.77 -2.83 9.41
N MET A 129 17.81 -2.30 8.64
CA MET A 129 17.30 -0.94 8.80
C MET A 129 16.11 -0.84 9.77
N LEU A 130 15.47 -1.96 10.12
CA LEU A 130 14.32 -1.98 11.02
C LEU A 130 14.59 -1.30 12.38
N PRO A 131 15.71 -1.54 13.08
CA PRO A 131 15.90 -1.01 14.43
C PRO A 131 15.99 0.53 14.50
N GLY A 132 16.35 1.19 13.39
CA GLY A 132 16.50 2.65 13.33
C GLY A 132 15.40 3.37 12.57
N SER A 133 14.40 2.65 12.06
CA SER A 133 13.36 3.22 11.19
C SER A 133 12.08 3.53 11.97
N PRO A 134 11.45 4.69 11.72
CA PRO A 134 10.30 5.11 12.51
C PRO A 134 9.08 4.22 12.29
N GLN A 135 8.39 3.94 13.40
CA GLN A 135 7.17 3.16 13.39
C GLN A 135 5.93 4.05 13.37
N TYR A 136 4.92 3.60 12.62
CA TYR A 136 3.69 4.32 12.37
C TYR A 136 2.45 3.43 12.55
N ILE A 137 1.32 4.06 12.91
CA ILE A 137 -0.03 3.52 12.85
C ILE A 137 -0.78 4.23 11.72
N HIS A 138 -1.37 3.46 10.80
CA HIS A 138 -2.22 3.99 9.72
C HIS A 138 -3.71 3.79 10.01
N ASN A 139 -4.21 2.58 9.82
CA ASN A 139 -5.64 2.32 9.96
C ASN A 139 -5.91 1.76 11.34
N MET A 140 -6.99 2.21 11.96
CA MET A 140 -7.47 1.67 13.22
C MET A 140 -8.96 1.38 13.11
N HIS A 141 -9.36 0.27 13.72
CA HIS A 141 -10.74 -0.17 13.73
C HIS A 141 -11.17 -0.35 15.18
N PHE A 142 -12.18 0.41 15.58
CA PHE A 142 -12.71 0.37 16.94
C PHE A 142 -14.09 -0.24 16.95
N ARG A 143 -14.43 -0.86 18.08
CA ARG A 143 -15.79 -1.27 18.41
C ARG A 143 -16.12 -0.77 19.80
N LEU A 144 -17.31 -0.20 19.94
CA LEU A 144 -17.84 0.18 21.24
C LEU A 144 -19.34 -0.12 21.31
N LYS A 145 -19.89 0.03 22.51
CA LYS A 145 -21.31 -0.08 22.81
C LYS A 145 -21.77 1.24 23.42
N LEU A 146 -22.77 1.88 22.82
CA LEU A 146 -23.40 3.07 23.38
C LEU A 146 -24.13 2.72 24.68
N SER A 147 -24.31 3.72 25.55
CA SER A 147 -24.93 3.49 26.86
C SER A 147 -26.40 3.08 26.76
N ASP A 148 -26.91 2.43 27.80
CA ASP A 148 -28.32 2.03 27.86
C ASP A 148 -29.28 3.23 27.78
N LYS A 149 -28.84 4.41 28.23
CA LYS A 149 -29.60 5.66 28.07
C LYS A 149 -29.81 6.00 26.59
N TRP A 150 -28.77 5.86 25.78
CA TRP A 150 -28.88 6.07 24.33
C TRP A 150 -29.82 5.02 23.71
N LEU A 151 -29.71 3.76 24.11
CA LEU A 151 -30.60 2.70 23.62
C LEU A 151 -32.08 2.95 23.96
N ALA A 152 -32.35 3.34 25.20
CA ALA A 152 -33.71 3.63 25.68
C ALA A 152 -34.33 4.88 25.03
N SER A 153 -33.50 5.80 24.53
CA SER A 153 -33.96 7.06 23.92
C SER A 153 -34.64 6.90 22.55
N GLY A 154 -34.43 5.76 21.87
CA GLY A 154 -34.95 5.55 20.51
C GLY A 154 -34.28 6.40 19.41
N LEU A 155 -33.22 7.15 19.74
CA LEU A 155 -32.52 8.07 18.84
C LEU A 155 -31.95 7.41 17.57
N TYR A 156 -31.72 6.09 17.59
CA TYR A 156 -31.30 5.37 16.40
C TYR A 156 -32.24 5.63 15.19
N SER A 157 -33.55 5.68 15.43
CA SER A 157 -34.55 5.91 14.38
C SER A 157 -34.44 7.30 13.76
N SER A 158 -34.09 8.32 14.55
CA SER A 158 -33.94 9.71 14.11
C SER A 158 -32.61 10.05 13.42
N LEU A 159 -31.62 9.14 13.45
CA LEU A 159 -30.37 9.34 12.71
C LEU A 159 -30.63 9.46 11.20
N SER A 160 -30.05 10.45 10.53
CA SER A 160 -30.31 10.77 9.11
C SER A 160 -29.71 9.80 8.08
N GLY A 161 -28.92 8.81 8.51
CA GLY A 161 -28.29 7.85 7.62
C GLY A 161 -29.25 6.77 7.13
N GLU A 162 -29.17 6.41 5.84
CA GLU A 162 -29.85 5.23 5.32
C GLU A 162 -29.15 3.94 5.81
N PRO A 163 -29.90 2.89 6.16
CA PRO A 163 -29.33 1.61 6.50
C PRO A 163 -28.67 0.98 5.27
N ALA A 164 -27.46 0.41 5.44
CA ALA A 164 -26.79 -0.30 4.37
C ALA A 164 -27.59 -1.54 3.91
N LYS A 165 -27.49 -1.93 2.64
CA LYS A 165 -28.20 -3.11 2.14
C LYS A 165 -27.73 -4.38 2.87
N GLY A 166 -28.66 -5.10 3.49
CA GLY A 166 -28.38 -6.33 4.26
C GLY A 166 -27.80 -6.08 5.66
N ASN A 167 -27.59 -4.82 6.06
CA ASN A 167 -27.11 -4.47 7.38
C ASN A 167 -27.87 -3.24 7.90
N ARG A 168 -28.55 -3.37 9.04
CA ARG A 168 -29.22 -2.21 9.66
C ARG A 168 -28.24 -1.15 10.19
N ALA A 169 -26.93 -1.24 9.95
CA ALA A 169 -26.02 -0.16 10.27
C ALA A 169 -26.30 1.09 9.42
N LYS A 170 -26.41 2.26 10.07
CA LYS A 170 -26.36 3.56 9.40
C LYS A 170 -24.91 4.02 9.31
N ARG A 171 -24.48 4.43 8.11
CA ARG A 171 -23.10 4.85 7.82
C ARG A 171 -22.99 6.37 7.86
N PHE A 172 -21.93 6.86 8.50
CA PHE A 172 -21.56 8.28 8.54
C PHE A 172 -20.08 8.42 8.26
N GLU A 173 -19.71 9.45 7.53
CA GLU A 173 -18.32 9.77 7.21
C GLU A 173 -17.99 11.18 7.68
N LYS A 174 -16.84 11.31 8.31
CA LYS A 174 -16.28 12.60 8.74
C LYS A 174 -14.84 12.70 8.30
N TYR A 175 -14.48 13.84 7.72
CA TYR A 175 -13.10 14.21 7.51
C TYR A 175 -12.64 15.01 8.72
N LEU A 176 -11.71 14.45 9.49
CA LEU A 176 -11.10 15.13 10.63
C LEU A 176 -9.76 15.70 10.19
N SER A 177 -9.51 16.97 10.48
CA SER A 177 -8.19 17.56 10.26
C SER A 177 -7.16 16.81 11.10
N GLY A 178 -6.03 16.45 10.48
CA GLY A 178 -4.90 15.85 11.20
C GLY A 178 -4.26 16.82 12.19
N HIS A 179 -3.19 16.36 12.85
CA HIS A 179 -2.32 17.26 13.61
C HIS A 179 -1.53 18.15 12.67
N PHE A 180 -1.18 19.35 13.13
CA PHE A 180 -0.20 20.17 12.43
C PHE A 180 1.13 19.43 12.49
N VAL A 181 1.69 19.09 11.33
CA VAL A 181 3.06 18.60 11.25
C VAL A 181 3.97 19.81 11.44
N GLU A 182 4.74 19.83 12.52
CA GLU A 182 5.69 20.91 12.82
C GLU A 182 6.62 21.13 11.61
N GLY A 183 6.74 22.38 11.15
CA GLY A 183 7.51 22.75 9.96
C GLY A 183 6.75 22.70 8.62
N GLN A 184 5.49 22.25 8.58
CA GLN A 184 4.63 22.38 7.39
C GLN A 184 3.47 23.35 7.64
N ASN A 185 3.49 24.51 6.98
CA ASN A 185 2.42 25.53 6.98
C ASN A 185 1.13 25.07 6.26
N ARG A 186 0.82 23.78 6.25
CA ARG A 186 -0.40 23.23 5.67
C ARG A 186 -1.07 22.30 6.69
N PRO A 187 -2.40 22.36 6.85
CA PRO A 187 -3.10 21.34 7.62
C PRO A 187 -2.80 19.99 6.99
N ALA A 188 -2.42 19.01 7.82
CA ALA A 188 -2.22 17.64 7.36
C ALA A 188 -3.48 17.17 6.60
N ALA A 189 -3.29 16.39 5.55
CA ALA A 189 -4.38 15.81 4.78
C ALA A 189 -5.43 15.20 5.72
N GLY A 190 -6.70 15.57 5.57
CA GLY A 190 -7.77 15.11 6.46
C GLY A 190 -7.83 13.58 6.55
N HIS A 191 -8.06 13.07 7.75
CA HIS A 191 -8.30 11.66 8.00
C HIS A 191 -9.77 11.35 7.79
N LEU A 192 -10.06 10.33 6.98
CA LEU A 192 -11.42 9.83 6.85
C LEU A 192 -11.73 8.93 8.05
N VAL A 193 -12.85 9.21 8.71
CA VAL A 193 -13.40 8.41 9.79
C VAL A 193 -14.80 7.98 9.39
N GLU A 194 -15.02 6.68 9.35
CA GLU A 194 -16.31 6.06 9.06
C GLU A 194 -16.92 5.52 10.36
N PHE A 195 -18.16 5.89 10.63
CA PHE A 195 -18.96 5.35 11.73
C PHE A 195 -20.07 4.46 11.18
N LEU A 196 -20.15 3.23 11.68
CA LEU A 196 -21.23 2.30 11.41
C LEU A 196 -22.02 2.09 12.70
N ILE A 197 -23.22 2.66 12.77
CA ILE A 197 -24.05 2.68 13.97
C ILE A 197 -25.20 1.69 13.81
N TYR A 198 -25.27 0.70 14.68
CA TYR A 198 -26.25 -0.38 14.64
C TYR A 198 -27.45 -0.08 15.56
N PRO A 199 -28.65 -0.63 15.28
CA PRO A 199 -29.84 -0.42 16.11
C PRO A 199 -29.67 -0.89 17.57
N ASN A 200 -28.79 -1.86 17.79
CA ASN A 200 -28.48 -2.38 19.10
C ASN A 200 -27.46 -1.50 19.85
N GLY A 201 -27.09 -0.32 19.35
CA GLY A 201 -26.11 0.57 19.99
C GLY A 201 -24.65 0.15 19.81
N THR A 202 -24.36 -0.90 19.05
CA THR A 202 -22.97 -1.18 18.64
C THR A 202 -22.54 -0.11 17.64
N VAL A 203 -21.33 0.42 17.84
CA VAL A 203 -20.68 1.31 16.87
C VAL A 203 -19.38 0.67 16.44
N VAL A 204 -19.15 0.61 15.13
CA VAL A 204 -17.85 0.29 14.53
C VAL A 204 -17.30 1.57 13.94
N ILE A 205 -16.05 1.88 14.27
CA ILE A 205 -15.34 3.05 13.77
C ILE A 205 -14.17 2.56 12.93
N ASN A 206 -14.08 2.98 11.67
CA ASN A 206 -12.94 2.70 10.81
C ASN A 206 -12.22 4.00 10.49
N THR A 207 -10.90 4.03 10.66
CA THR A 207 -10.09 5.22 10.37
C THR A 207 -9.13 4.93 9.24
N SER A 208 -8.96 5.90 8.34
CA SER A 208 -7.99 5.84 7.24
C SER A 208 -7.00 6.98 7.37
N THR A 209 -5.82 6.69 7.91
CA THR A 209 -4.73 7.69 8.09
C THR A 209 -3.52 7.42 7.19
N SER A 210 -3.69 6.65 6.11
CA SER A 210 -2.60 6.30 5.19
C SER A 210 -1.81 7.48 4.61
N ARG A 211 -2.43 8.67 4.52
CA ARG A 211 -1.80 9.91 4.03
C ARG A 211 -0.99 10.67 5.09
N ALA A 212 -1.28 10.43 6.36
CA ALA A 212 -0.64 11.09 7.50
C ALA A 212 -0.69 10.13 8.70
N PRO A 213 0.12 9.05 8.70
CA PRO A 213 0.17 8.11 9.81
C PRO A 213 0.49 8.80 11.15
N HIS A 214 0.09 8.14 12.24
CA HIS A 214 0.53 8.51 13.58
C HIS A 214 1.87 7.84 13.86
N ARG A 215 2.92 8.61 14.10
CA ARG A 215 4.18 8.10 14.66
C ARG A 215 3.92 7.54 16.06
N ILE A 216 4.70 6.55 16.51
CA ILE A 216 4.50 5.87 17.79
C ILE A 216 5.81 5.49 18.48
N GLU A 217 6.72 6.46 18.64
CA GLU A 217 8.03 6.22 19.24
C GLU A 217 8.20 6.89 20.60
N THR A 218 7.61 8.06 20.77
CA THR A 218 7.80 8.88 21.97
C THR A 218 6.51 9.03 22.79
N PRO A 219 6.60 9.47 24.06
CA PRO A 219 5.42 9.85 24.83
C PRO A 219 4.57 10.95 24.15
N GLU A 220 5.22 11.90 23.47
CA GLU A 220 4.54 12.97 22.74
C GLU A 220 3.72 12.42 21.56
N ASP A 221 4.22 11.37 20.90
CA ASP A 221 3.47 10.65 19.87
C ASP A 221 2.20 10.00 20.44
N LEU A 222 2.29 9.42 21.64
CA LEU A 222 1.13 8.85 22.34
C LEU A 222 0.11 9.93 22.70
N ASP A 223 0.56 11.07 23.19
CA ASP A 223 -0.30 12.20 23.51
C ASP A 223 -0.99 12.75 22.25
N ALA A 224 -0.27 12.87 21.14
CA ALA A 224 -0.85 13.25 19.86
C ALA A 224 -1.90 12.23 19.40
N LEU A 225 -1.61 10.93 19.50
CA LEU A 225 -2.58 9.88 19.15
C LEU A 225 -3.84 9.95 20.04
N ASN A 226 -3.69 10.15 21.36
CA ASN A 226 -4.79 10.31 22.29
C ASN A 226 -5.65 11.54 21.97
N GLN A 227 -5.04 12.67 21.65
CA GLN A 227 -5.77 13.87 21.21
C GLN A 227 -6.58 13.61 19.93
N TRP A 228 -6.01 12.85 18.98
CA TRP A 228 -6.72 12.48 17.76
C TRP A 228 -7.90 11.54 18.05
N LEU A 229 -7.76 10.58 18.96
CA LEU A 229 -8.88 9.74 19.41
C LEU A 229 -9.99 10.56 20.08
N GLY A 230 -9.63 11.58 20.87
CA GLY A 230 -10.61 12.51 21.44
C GLY A 230 -11.38 13.30 20.37
N ARG A 231 -10.75 13.64 19.24
CA ARG A 231 -11.46 14.25 18.09
C ARG A 231 -12.46 13.29 17.45
N ILE A 232 -12.13 11.99 17.39
CA ILE A 232 -13.06 10.95 16.90
C ILE A 232 -14.25 10.81 17.84
N GLU A 233 -14.01 10.80 19.15
CA GLU A 233 -15.06 10.74 20.17
C GLU A 233 -16.02 11.92 20.03
N GLN A 234 -15.49 13.14 19.91
CA GLN A 234 -16.31 14.34 19.68
C GLN A 234 -17.11 14.24 18.37
N ALA A 235 -16.48 13.80 17.28
CA ALA A 235 -17.15 13.64 15.99
C ALA A 235 -18.28 12.58 16.05
N LEU A 236 -18.11 11.52 16.83
CA LEU A 236 -19.15 10.53 17.08
C LEU A 236 -20.31 11.14 17.88
N ALA A 237 -20.02 11.91 18.93
CA ALA A 237 -21.04 12.60 19.71
C ALA A 237 -21.88 13.55 18.84
N ASP A 238 -21.23 14.28 17.93
CA ASP A 238 -21.89 15.16 16.97
C ASP A 238 -22.80 14.37 16.01
N VAL A 239 -22.33 13.23 15.48
CA VAL A 239 -23.12 12.33 14.61
C VAL A 239 -24.35 11.83 15.34
N LEU A 240 -24.21 11.48 16.62
CA LEU A 240 -25.31 10.99 17.44
C LEU A 240 -26.26 12.11 17.90
N SER A 241 -25.94 13.38 17.61
CA SER A 241 -26.64 14.56 18.12
C SER A 241 -26.75 14.57 19.66
N CYS A 242 -25.79 13.93 20.32
CA CYS A 242 -25.77 13.79 21.77
C CYS A 242 -25.03 14.98 22.37
N ARG A 243 -25.78 15.89 23.02
CA ARG A 243 -25.17 16.98 23.82
C ARG A 243 -24.59 16.49 25.15
N HIS A 244 -24.98 15.29 25.58
CA HIS A 244 -24.51 14.70 26.83
C HIS A 244 -23.37 13.72 26.55
N SER A 245 -22.23 13.95 27.19
CA SER A 245 -21.02 13.13 27.10
C SER A 245 -21.19 11.73 27.71
N ASP A 246 -22.34 11.41 28.31
CA ASP A 246 -22.61 10.13 28.95
C ASP A 246 -23.25 9.08 28.01
N MET A 247 -23.53 9.45 26.76
CA MET A 247 -24.09 8.54 25.74
C MET A 247 -23.02 7.78 24.97
N VAL A 248 -21.85 8.40 24.78
CA VAL A 248 -20.68 7.79 24.16
C VAL A 248 -19.74 7.35 25.30
N PRO A 249 -19.36 6.07 25.39
CA PRO A 249 -18.38 5.65 26.37
C PRO A 249 -17.02 6.32 26.08
N PRO A 250 -16.22 6.63 27.11
CA PRO A 250 -14.92 7.25 26.92
C PRO A 250 -14.00 6.35 26.08
N VAL A 251 -13.05 6.95 25.34
CA VAL A 251 -12.11 6.24 24.44
C VAL A 251 -11.43 5.02 25.09
N ARG A 252 -11.11 5.10 26.39
CA ARG A 252 -10.48 4.00 27.14
C ARG A 252 -11.32 2.71 27.20
N GLU A 253 -12.63 2.81 27.02
CA GLU A 253 -13.56 1.67 27.01
C GLU A 253 -13.80 1.13 25.59
N TRP A 254 -13.26 1.79 24.56
CA TRP A 254 -13.37 1.30 23.20
C TRP A 254 -12.47 0.08 23.00
N ILE A 255 -12.91 -0.84 22.16
CA ILE A 255 -12.17 -2.06 21.82
C ILE A 255 -11.45 -1.85 20.50
N LEU A 256 -10.12 -1.94 20.49
CA LEU A 256 -9.33 -1.96 19.26
C LEU A 256 -9.45 -3.34 18.62
N THR A 257 -10.12 -3.41 17.47
CA THR A 257 -10.37 -4.66 16.75
C THR A 257 -9.32 -4.96 15.68
N ARG A 258 -8.69 -3.92 15.13
CA ARG A 258 -7.59 -3.99 14.18
C ARG A 258 -6.79 -2.70 14.23
N CYS A 259 -5.48 -2.78 14.08
CA CYS A 259 -4.66 -1.65 13.65
C CYS A 259 -3.62 -2.10 12.63
N ASP A 260 -3.22 -1.20 11.73
CA ASP A 260 -2.13 -1.44 10.78
C ASP A 260 -0.89 -0.68 11.25
N LEU A 261 0.15 -1.43 11.60
CA LEU A 261 1.47 -0.96 12.01
C LEU A 261 2.42 -1.06 10.83
N ASN A 262 3.18 -0.03 10.54
CA ASN A 262 4.18 -0.09 9.48
C ASN A 262 5.47 0.63 9.84
N ILE A 263 6.50 0.27 9.09
CA ILE A 263 7.79 0.96 9.05
C ILE A 263 8.03 1.32 7.58
N ASP A 264 8.50 2.52 7.32
CA ASP A 264 8.85 2.96 5.96
C ASP A 264 10.36 3.04 5.85
N ILE A 265 10.94 2.13 5.08
CA ILE A 265 12.39 2.08 4.83
C ILE A 265 12.65 2.61 3.43
N GLU A 266 13.44 3.67 3.32
CA GLU A 266 13.79 4.24 2.02
C GLU A 266 14.67 3.27 1.23
N VAL A 267 14.32 3.07 -0.04
CA VAL A 267 15.04 2.16 -0.93
C VAL A 267 15.19 2.79 -2.33
N PRO A 268 16.16 2.33 -3.14
CA PRO A 268 16.31 2.79 -4.52
C PRO A 268 15.02 2.68 -5.35
N HIS A 269 14.74 3.68 -6.20
CA HIS A 269 13.52 3.72 -7.02
C HIS A 269 13.34 2.53 -7.95
N GLU A 270 14.45 1.93 -8.37
CA GLU A 270 14.47 0.76 -9.24
C GLU A 270 13.71 -0.42 -8.64
N LEU A 271 13.71 -0.53 -7.30
CA LEU A 271 13.00 -1.58 -6.56
C LEU A 271 11.47 -1.48 -6.66
N GLN A 272 10.89 -0.41 -7.19
CA GLN A 272 9.46 -0.43 -7.49
C GLN A 272 9.10 -1.43 -8.59
N LEU A 273 10.07 -1.79 -9.44
CA LEU A 273 9.83 -2.67 -10.59
C LEU A 273 9.95 -4.15 -10.26
N TYR A 274 10.84 -4.48 -9.33
CA TYR A 274 11.22 -5.86 -8.99
C TYR A 274 11.26 -6.09 -7.47
N GLY A 275 10.83 -5.13 -6.68
CA GLY A 275 10.78 -5.25 -5.24
C GLY A 275 9.73 -6.26 -4.80
N PRO A 276 9.89 -6.81 -3.58
CA PRO A 276 8.95 -7.78 -3.04
C PRO A 276 7.54 -7.17 -2.96
N ASN A 277 6.53 -8.02 -3.18
CA ASN A 277 5.13 -7.77 -2.81
C ASN A 277 4.59 -9.03 -2.14
N LEU A 278 4.96 -9.21 -0.88
CA LEU A 278 4.72 -10.41 -0.09
C LEU A 278 3.59 -10.16 0.89
N GLN A 279 2.72 -11.15 1.08
CA GLN A 279 1.68 -11.13 2.09
C GLN A 279 1.57 -12.50 2.77
N TRP A 280 1.75 -12.52 4.09
CA TRP A 280 1.62 -13.71 4.91
C TRP A 280 0.53 -13.52 5.97
N LYS A 281 -0.31 -14.55 6.16
CA LYS A 281 -1.37 -14.54 7.17
C LYS A 281 -1.18 -15.73 8.10
N TYR A 282 -0.98 -15.47 9.39
CA TYR A 282 -0.75 -16.50 10.40
C TYR A 282 -1.46 -16.15 11.71
N TYR A 283 -2.21 -17.10 12.27
CA TYR A 283 -3.02 -16.93 13.51
C TYR A 283 -3.82 -15.61 13.61
N GLY A 284 -4.35 -15.10 12.49
CA GLY A 284 -5.12 -13.84 12.48
C GLY A 284 -4.29 -12.57 12.41
N HIS A 285 -2.96 -12.68 12.41
CA HIS A 285 -2.05 -11.60 12.05
C HIS A 285 -1.82 -11.60 10.55
N LEU A 286 -1.74 -10.40 9.97
CA LEU A 286 -1.34 -10.20 8.59
C LEU A 286 0.00 -9.49 8.59
N PHE A 287 0.98 -10.06 7.91
CA PHE A 287 2.23 -9.40 7.57
C PHE A 287 2.21 -9.11 6.07
N ARG A 288 2.69 -7.93 5.69
CA ARG A 288 2.94 -7.56 4.30
C ARG A 288 4.32 -6.94 4.20
N LEU A 289 5.00 -7.22 3.09
CA LEU A 289 6.20 -6.50 2.71
C LEU A 289 6.07 -6.11 1.25
N TYR A 290 6.00 -4.81 0.99
CA TYR A 290 5.82 -4.33 -0.37
C TYR A 290 6.58 -3.03 -0.61
N VAL A 291 7.03 -2.83 -1.86
CA VAL A 291 7.67 -1.58 -2.27
C VAL A 291 6.62 -0.64 -2.87
N LYS A 292 6.62 0.62 -2.46
CA LYS A 292 5.69 1.64 -2.97
C LYS A 292 6.36 3.00 -3.15
N SER A 293 5.79 3.80 -4.05
CA SER A 293 6.10 5.22 -4.16
C SER A 293 5.45 6.02 -3.02
N MET A 294 6.19 6.98 -2.48
CA MET A 294 5.75 7.96 -1.49
C MET A 294 6.21 9.35 -1.92
N GLY A 295 5.57 9.89 -2.96
CA GLY A 295 5.94 11.18 -3.53
C GLY A 295 7.25 11.09 -4.32
N ASP A 296 8.27 11.80 -3.85
CA ASP A 296 9.62 11.81 -4.42
C ASP A 296 10.50 10.65 -3.93
N ARG A 297 10.00 9.82 -3.00
CA ARG A 297 10.74 8.69 -2.43
C ARG A 297 10.13 7.35 -2.81
N THR A 298 10.94 6.31 -2.69
CA THR A 298 10.49 4.91 -2.72
C THR A 298 10.75 4.27 -1.38
N VAL A 299 9.75 3.57 -0.86
CA VAL A 299 9.89 2.88 0.42
C VAL A 299 9.55 1.41 0.29
N ALA A 300 10.34 0.56 0.93
CA ALA A 300 9.94 -0.80 1.27
C ALA A 300 9.21 -0.74 2.61
N ARG A 301 7.98 -1.27 2.64
CA ARG A 301 7.09 -1.21 3.79
C ARG A 301 6.79 -2.59 4.33
N PRO A 302 7.45 -2.98 5.43
CA PRO A 302 6.93 -3.98 6.35
C PRO A 302 5.68 -3.42 7.04
N GLU A 303 4.56 -4.12 6.91
CA GLU A 303 3.28 -3.81 7.56
C GLU A 303 2.79 -5.03 8.33
N ILE A 304 2.32 -4.81 9.56
CA ILE A 304 1.71 -5.82 10.42
C ILE A 304 0.32 -5.31 10.80
N SER A 305 -0.71 -6.12 10.57
CA SER A 305 -2.08 -5.82 11.00
C SER A 305 -2.49 -6.70 12.19
N PRO A 306 -2.13 -6.37 13.44
CA PRO A 306 -2.67 -7.07 14.61
C PRO A 306 -4.19 -6.87 14.73
N SER A 307 -4.84 -7.86 15.35
CA SER A 307 -6.28 -7.85 15.65
C SER A 307 -6.51 -8.14 17.15
N PRO A 308 -6.19 -7.18 18.03
CA PRO A 308 -6.02 -7.46 19.47
C PRO A 308 -7.35 -7.74 20.20
N LYS A 309 -8.46 -7.08 19.80
CA LYS A 309 -9.81 -7.27 20.36
C LYS A 309 -9.90 -7.00 21.87
N GLU A 310 -9.17 -6.01 22.33
CA GLU A 310 -9.08 -5.59 23.73
C GLU A 310 -9.20 -4.05 23.83
N PRO A 311 -9.26 -3.47 25.05
CA PRO A 311 -9.37 -2.03 25.23
C PRO A 311 -8.25 -1.24 24.54
N VAL A 312 -8.59 -0.08 23.96
CA VAL A 312 -7.65 0.79 23.24
C VAL A 312 -6.43 1.13 24.09
N THR A 313 -6.62 1.45 25.36
CA THR A 313 -5.51 1.79 26.26
C THR A 313 -4.53 0.62 26.46
N GLU A 314 -5.04 -0.60 26.59
CA GLU A 314 -4.21 -1.79 26.73
C GLU A 314 -3.48 -2.11 25.43
N SER A 315 -4.17 -2.05 24.29
CA SER A 315 -3.55 -2.26 22.98
C SER A 315 -2.49 -1.23 22.66
N LEU A 316 -2.76 0.06 22.90
CA LEU A 316 -1.78 1.12 22.65
C LEU A 316 -0.60 1.00 23.62
N ALA A 317 -0.83 0.71 24.90
CA ALA A 317 0.27 0.45 25.83
C ALA A 317 1.17 -0.69 25.32
N LYS A 318 0.60 -1.79 24.83
CA LYS A 318 1.37 -2.87 24.20
C LYS A 318 2.11 -2.37 22.97
N VAL A 319 1.46 -1.66 22.05
CA VAL A 319 2.09 -1.13 20.83
C VAL A 319 3.26 -0.18 21.16
N PHE A 320 3.10 0.72 22.12
CA PHE A 320 4.13 1.68 22.53
C PHE A 320 5.24 1.05 23.39
N THR A 321 4.91 0.06 24.22
CA THR A 321 5.91 -0.72 24.97
C THR A 321 6.68 -1.66 24.05
N LEU A 322 6.04 -2.17 23.00
CA LEU A 322 6.66 -2.92 21.91
C LEU A 322 7.49 -2.03 20.97
N ALA A 323 7.16 -0.74 20.85
CA ALA A 323 7.94 0.25 20.11
C ALA A 323 9.15 0.75 20.93
N GLY A 324 9.03 0.82 22.26
CA GLY A 324 10.06 1.32 23.18
C GLY A 324 11.07 0.28 23.70
N HIS A 325 10.87 -1.01 23.45
CA HIS A 325 11.81 -2.05 23.88
C HIS A 325 12.39 -2.83 22.69
N GLU A 326 13.72 -2.97 22.69
CA GLU A 326 14.60 -3.78 21.83
C GLU A 326 14.16 -5.25 21.60
N LYS A 327 13.03 -5.69 22.17
CA LYS A 327 12.50 -7.06 22.12
C LYS A 327 11.67 -7.39 20.88
N ARG A 328 11.67 -6.54 19.85
CA ARG A 328 11.15 -6.95 18.53
C ARG A 328 12.09 -7.89 17.80
N LEU A 329 13.41 -7.82 18.06
CA LEU A 329 14.32 -8.80 17.47
C LEU A 329 14.08 -10.19 18.03
N THR A 330 13.81 -10.40 19.32
CA THR A 330 13.67 -11.77 19.86
C THR A 330 12.35 -12.47 19.51
N LEU A 331 11.20 -11.79 19.50
CA LEU A 331 9.93 -12.42 19.07
C LEU A 331 9.89 -12.64 17.55
N HIS A 332 10.55 -11.76 16.79
CA HIS A 332 10.77 -11.99 15.37
C HIS A 332 11.87 -13.02 15.12
N ASP A 333 12.89 -13.16 15.97
CA ASP A 333 13.96 -14.14 15.79
C ASP A 333 13.40 -15.54 15.95
N ASP A 334 12.58 -15.83 16.96
CA ASP A 334 11.98 -17.16 17.06
C ASP A 334 11.04 -17.48 15.89
N GLN A 335 10.25 -16.50 15.43
CA GLN A 335 9.36 -16.66 14.27
C GLN A 335 10.13 -16.72 12.94
N ILE A 336 11.18 -15.93 12.79
CA ILE A 336 12.10 -15.90 11.64
C ILE A 336 12.94 -17.19 11.64
N MET A 337 13.35 -17.70 12.79
CA MET A 337 14.09 -18.96 12.94
C MET A 337 13.18 -20.17 12.70
N GLU A 338 11.93 -20.12 13.16
CA GLU A 338 10.91 -21.12 12.80
C GLU A 338 10.61 -21.09 11.29
N MET A 339 10.47 -19.89 10.70
CA MET A 339 10.34 -19.70 9.26
C MET A 339 11.57 -20.20 8.49
N LYS A 340 12.78 -19.87 8.93
CA LYS A 340 14.05 -20.37 8.38
C LYS A 340 14.09 -21.90 8.46
N GLY A 341 13.62 -22.49 9.57
CA GLY A 341 13.50 -23.93 9.76
C GLY A 341 12.50 -24.59 8.81
N GLN A 342 11.31 -24.00 8.63
CA GLN A 342 10.31 -24.49 7.68
C GLN A 342 10.80 -24.38 6.23
N ILE A 343 11.52 -23.32 5.89
CA ILE A 343 12.14 -23.12 4.57
C ILE A 343 13.24 -24.15 4.32
N LEU A 344 14.15 -24.37 5.28
CA LEU A 344 15.20 -25.40 5.19
C LEU A 344 14.61 -26.81 5.04
N SER A 345 13.51 -27.10 5.72
CA SER A 345 12.77 -28.36 5.58
C SER A 345 12.21 -28.53 4.16
N LEU A 346 11.59 -27.49 3.61
CA LEU A 346 11.08 -27.48 2.24
C LEU A 346 12.20 -27.63 1.21
N GLN A 347 13.36 -26.98 1.41
CA GLN A 347 14.54 -27.13 0.56
C GLN A 347 15.05 -28.58 0.53
N LYS A 348 15.13 -29.25 1.70
CA LYS A 348 15.53 -30.67 1.78
C LYS A 348 14.56 -31.58 1.04
N GLN A 349 13.25 -31.36 1.20
CA GLN A 349 12.23 -32.14 0.49
C GLN A 349 12.32 -31.96 -1.02
N VAL A 350 12.58 -30.74 -1.49
CA VAL A 350 12.79 -30.46 -2.92
C VAL A 350 14.03 -31.18 -3.45
N ALA A 351 15.17 -31.08 -2.77
CA ALA A 351 16.40 -31.74 -3.19
C ALA A 351 16.28 -33.28 -3.23
N GLU A 352 15.44 -33.86 -2.38
CA GLU A 352 15.15 -35.29 -2.42
C GLU A 352 14.24 -35.68 -3.60
N LEU A 353 13.22 -34.86 -3.89
CA LEU A 353 12.37 -35.05 -5.07
C LEU A 353 13.18 -34.91 -6.37
N GLU A 354 14.16 -34.01 -6.42
CA GLU A 354 15.06 -33.85 -7.56
C GLU A 354 15.95 -35.07 -7.77
N ARG A 355 16.52 -35.64 -6.69
CA ARG A 355 17.28 -36.89 -6.78
C ARG A 355 16.42 -38.03 -7.29
N ARG A 356 15.17 -38.14 -6.82
CA ARG A 356 14.21 -39.16 -7.29
C ARG A 356 13.76 -38.97 -8.73
N ALA A 357 13.79 -37.76 -9.27
CA ALA A 357 13.42 -37.49 -10.66
C ALA A 357 14.57 -37.76 -11.65
N GLN A 358 15.80 -37.89 -11.16
CA GLN A 358 17.00 -38.18 -11.96
C GLN A 358 17.35 -39.68 -12.02
N THR A 359 16.76 -40.47 -11.12
CA THR A 359 16.77 -41.94 -11.13
C THR A 359 15.51 -42.47 -11.79
#